data_AF-A0A8T1VMT2-F1
#
_entry.id   AF-A0A8T1VMT2-F1
#
_cell.length_a   1.000
_cell.length_b   1.000
_cell.length_c   1.000
_cell.angle_alpha   90.00
_cell.angle_beta   90.00
_cell.angle_gamma   90.00
#
_symmetry.space_group_name_H-M   'P 1'
#
loop_
_entity.id
_entity.type
_entity.pdbx_description
1 polymer ?
#
loop_
_entity_poly.entity_id
_entity_poly.type
_entity_poly.pdbx_seq_one_letter_code
_entity_poly.pdbx_strand_id
1 'polypeptide(L)'
;MGRNRKGRQCGGYGSKKERFVLLRRWQQEVAKVSRKNAQGRQAQRRLADQQRRAETNDAVRRRVRVDVLTAWTNARLKDDHIERVKREGALSIASELQKTSAVHEFSSLQERCIYEIARSFDLYSSSCEFTQAFFASFEPWMVSRLAELTTAFKTMGDGNVKLLLLQPTEHLSIGFVRDEKSLAALFDDVETDHRMAWQFVSGHLVEAEAESWEDLDVDDVDIVQTQEEVRLLSLSLVSCLGLSSRFLTQLTMTHPYLEHLKIVDCFDAAAGEQGAALLQQLAKSRALKSLRFSWCCWLTTEILVTFAYQLLEPPVSPLQELHVSDCFDVLGDYVQSVFNELLPDVNVSI
;
A
#
# COMPACT_ATOMS: atom_id res chain seq x y z
N MET A 1 85.10 84.72 -14.15
CA MET A 1 85.48 83.34 -13.77
C MET A 1 86.73 83.38 -12.92
N GLY A 2 86.68 82.92 -11.67
CA GLY A 2 87.84 82.85 -10.77
C GLY A 2 87.77 81.61 -9.89
N ARG A 3 88.66 80.64 -10.15
CA ARG A 3 88.78 79.37 -9.41
C ARG A 3 89.70 79.54 -8.20
N ASN A 4 89.33 78.96 -7.06
CA ASN A 4 90.20 78.80 -5.90
C ASN A 4 90.76 77.35 -5.82
N ARG A 5 92.00 77.22 -5.32
CA ARG A 5 92.92 76.06 -5.42
C ARG A 5 92.52 74.74 -4.72
N LYS A 6 91.25 74.46 -4.42
CA LYS A 6 90.85 73.19 -3.77
C LYS A 6 89.57 72.52 -4.30
N GLY A 7 89.21 72.74 -5.56
CA GLY A 7 88.26 71.86 -6.27
C GLY A 7 86.89 71.62 -5.61
N ARG A 8 86.45 72.47 -4.68
CA ARG A 8 85.12 72.32 -4.08
C ARG A 8 84.10 73.00 -4.98
N GLN A 9 83.33 72.20 -5.69
CA GLN A 9 82.09 72.64 -6.32
C GLN A 9 81.18 73.27 -5.26
N CYS A 10 80.86 74.54 -5.46
CA CYS A 10 79.73 75.19 -4.80
C CYS A 10 78.45 74.51 -5.29
N GLY A 11 77.80 73.74 -4.40
CA GLY A 11 76.51 73.13 -4.70
C GLY A 11 75.77 72.61 -3.46
N GLY A 12 76.12 73.07 -2.26
CA GLY A 12 75.54 72.59 -1.00
C GLY A 12 74.81 73.70 -0.25
N TYR A 13 73.53 73.46 0.05
CA TYR A 13 72.63 74.32 0.84
C TYR A 13 73.34 75.03 2.01
N GLY A 14 73.16 76.34 2.06
CA GLY A 14 74.06 77.32 2.71
C GLY A 14 73.99 77.38 4.23
N SER A 15 73.07 76.68 4.89
CA SER A 15 72.98 76.70 6.36
C SER A 15 72.56 75.35 6.97
N LYS A 16 73.11 75.00 8.15
CA LYS A 16 72.67 73.84 8.95
C LYS A 16 71.16 73.87 9.20
N LYS A 17 70.57 75.07 9.34
CA LYS A 17 69.13 75.28 9.55
C LYS A 17 68.32 74.85 8.32
N GLU A 18 68.78 75.15 7.11
CA GLU A 18 68.10 74.74 5.87
C GLU A 18 68.12 73.22 5.70
N ARG A 19 69.25 72.57 6.00
CA ARG A 19 69.33 71.10 5.97
C ARG A 19 68.39 70.45 6.97
N PHE A 20 68.26 71.00 8.17
CA PHE A 20 67.34 70.48 9.19
C PHE A 20 65.87 70.66 8.78
N VAL A 21 65.51 71.81 8.19
CA VAL A 21 64.15 72.06 7.69
C VAL A 21 63.81 71.13 6.53
N LEU A 22 64.74 70.92 5.59
CA LEU A 22 64.56 69.98 4.48
C LEU A 22 64.43 68.53 4.98
N LEU A 23 65.23 68.13 5.97
CA LEU A 23 65.13 66.81 6.57
C LEU A 23 63.78 66.60 7.28
N ARG A 24 63.29 67.58 8.04
CA ARG A 24 61.95 67.52 8.64
C ARG A 24 60.85 67.43 7.60
N ARG A 25 60.96 68.20 6.50
CA ARG A 25 59.97 68.18 5.42
C ARG A 25 59.97 66.84 4.69
N TRP A 26 61.15 66.26 4.47
CA TRP A 26 61.28 64.92 3.91
C TRP A 26 60.70 63.85 4.84
N GLN A 27 60.98 63.90 6.14
CA GLN A 27 60.40 62.97 7.13
C GLN A 27 58.86 63.07 7.17
N GLN A 28 58.30 64.28 7.05
CA GLN A 28 56.85 64.47 6.97
C GLN A 28 56.25 63.88 5.69
N GLU A 29 56.92 64.05 4.54
CA GLU A 29 56.46 63.45 3.28
C GLU A 29 56.57 61.92 3.29
N VAL A 30 57.65 61.36 3.83
CA VAL A 30 57.79 59.90 4.02
C VAL A 30 56.70 59.36 4.95
N ALA A 31 56.39 60.06 6.04
CA ALA A 31 55.32 59.66 6.95
C ALA A 31 53.94 59.70 6.28
N LYS A 32 53.66 60.70 5.43
CA LYS A 32 52.42 60.78 4.65
C LYS A 32 52.29 59.61 3.67
N VAL A 33 53.35 59.30 2.92
CA VAL A 33 53.36 58.19 1.96
C VAL A 33 53.21 56.85 2.67
N SER A 34 53.89 56.67 3.81
CA SER A 34 53.78 55.45 4.61
C SER A 34 52.37 55.22 5.15
N ARG A 35 51.69 56.28 5.62
CA ARG A 35 50.29 56.20 6.08
C ARG A 35 49.33 55.88 4.93
N LYS A 36 49.51 56.52 3.77
CA LYS A 36 48.70 56.26 2.57
C LYS A 36 48.86 54.82 2.08
N ASN A 37 50.07 54.28 2.11
CA ASN A 37 50.34 52.88 1.75
C ASN A 37 49.77 51.88 2.77
N ALA A 38 49.83 52.19 4.07
CA ALA A 38 49.22 51.36 5.11
C ALA A 38 47.69 51.27 4.96
N GLN A 39 47.04 52.41 4.68
CA GLN A 39 45.60 52.47 4.41
C GLN A 39 45.22 51.69 3.14
N GLY A 40 46.01 51.83 2.06
CA GLY A 40 45.82 51.05 0.83
C GLY A 40 45.90 49.54 1.05
N ARG A 41 46.88 49.07 1.83
CA ARG A 41 47.02 47.63 2.18
C ARG A 41 45.87 47.13 3.05
N GLN A 42 45.35 47.96 3.96
CA GLN A 42 44.22 47.59 4.80
C GLN A 42 42.91 47.49 4.01
N ALA A 43 42.70 48.39 3.04
CA ALA A 43 41.55 48.35 2.14
C ALA A 43 41.59 47.12 1.21
N GLN A 44 42.76 46.79 0.66
CA GLN A 44 42.93 45.57 -0.16
C GLN A 44 42.67 44.29 0.61
N ARG A 45 43.11 44.19 1.87
CA ARG A 45 42.83 43.01 2.71
C ARG A 45 41.34 42.84 2.98
N ARG A 46 40.62 43.94 3.28
CA ARG A 46 39.16 43.90 3.50
C ARG A 46 38.38 43.46 2.26
N LEU A 47 38.80 43.91 1.07
CA LEU A 47 38.17 43.49 -0.20
C LEU A 47 38.41 42.00 -0.49
N ALA A 48 39.63 41.50 -0.27
CA ALA A 48 39.95 40.09 -0.46
C ALA A 48 39.18 39.18 0.53
N ASP A 49 39.02 39.61 1.78
CA ASP A 49 38.25 38.86 2.79
C ASP A 49 36.74 38.86 2.48
N GLN A 50 36.20 39.94 1.91
CA GLN A 50 34.80 39.99 1.46
C GLN A 50 34.55 39.09 0.25
N GLN A 51 35.47 39.04 -0.71
CA GLN A 51 35.36 38.16 -1.88
C GLN A 51 35.40 36.68 -1.48
N ARG A 52 36.32 36.28 -0.58
CA ARG A 52 36.37 34.89 -0.07
C ARG A 52 35.08 34.45 0.63
N ARG A 53 34.45 35.35 1.41
CA ARG A 53 33.18 35.05 2.08
C ARG A 53 32.01 34.92 1.11
N ALA A 54 32.00 35.68 0.02
CA ALA A 54 30.98 35.57 -1.02
C ALA A 54 31.08 34.24 -1.78
N GLU A 55 32.29 33.82 -2.15
CA GLU A 55 32.53 32.55 -2.84
C GLU A 55 32.14 31.32 -2.01
N THR A 56 32.43 31.32 -0.70
CA THR A 56 32.03 30.23 0.19
C THR A 56 30.51 30.14 0.37
N ASN A 57 29.82 31.27 0.45
CA ASN A 57 28.36 31.29 0.61
C ASN A 57 27.63 30.81 -0.65
N ASP A 58 28.12 31.17 -1.84
CA ASP A 58 27.56 30.68 -3.10
C ASP A 58 27.79 29.19 -3.31
N ALA A 59 28.95 28.66 -2.92
CA ALA A 59 29.23 27.24 -2.99
C ALA A 59 28.30 26.42 -2.07
N VAL A 60 28.05 26.88 -0.84
CA VAL A 60 27.11 26.23 0.10
C VAL A 60 25.68 26.31 -0.43
N ARG A 61 25.23 27.46 -0.92
CA ARG A 61 23.88 27.61 -1.51
C ARG A 61 23.65 26.70 -2.72
N ARG A 62 24.66 26.50 -3.58
CA ARG A 62 24.58 25.58 -4.71
C ARG A 62 24.49 24.12 -4.26
N ARG A 63 25.26 23.70 -3.25
CA ARG A 63 25.17 22.32 -2.70
C ARG A 63 23.79 22.03 -2.11
N VAL A 64 23.28 22.93 -1.26
CA VAL A 64 21.94 22.79 -0.67
C VAL A 64 20.86 22.71 -1.75
N ARG A 65 20.97 23.50 -2.83
CA ARG A 65 20.03 23.41 -3.97
C ARG A 65 20.09 22.06 -4.68
N VAL A 66 21.28 21.51 -4.88
CA VAL A 66 21.47 20.20 -5.53
C VAL A 66 20.91 19.09 -4.65
N ASP A 67 21.18 19.10 -3.34
CA ASP A 67 20.69 18.09 -2.39
C ASP A 67 19.15 18.09 -2.28
N VAL A 68 18.54 19.28 -2.31
CA VAL A 68 17.07 19.40 -2.34
C VAL A 68 16.51 18.90 -3.67
N LEU A 69 17.16 19.19 -4.81
CA LEU A 69 16.75 18.70 -6.12
C LEU A 69 16.86 17.17 -6.21
N THR A 70 17.96 16.57 -5.73
CA THR A 70 18.12 15.10 -5.70
C THR A 70 17.11 14.46 -4.76
N ALA A 71 16.87 15.03 -3.58
CA ALA A 71 15.83 14.54 -2.66
C ALA A 71 14.44 14.60 -3.31
N TRP A 72 14.13 15.67 -4.03
CA TRP A 72 12.83 15.85 -4.70
C TRP A 72 12.66 14.92 -5.91
N THR A 73 13.71 14.72 -6.72
CA THR A 73 13.67 13.73 -7.80
C THR A 73 13.60 12.30 -7.27
N ASN A 74 14.27 11.98 -6.17
CA ASN A 74 14.19 10.66 -5.56
C ASN A 74 12.81 10.39 -4.95
N ALA A 75 12.18 11.39 -4.33
CA ALA A 75 10.80 11.29 -3.86
C ALA A 75 9.82 11.08 -5.03
N ARG A 76 9.97 11.86 -6.12
CA ARG A 76 9.13 11.73 -7.30
C ARG A 76 9.31 10.41 -8.06
N LEU A 77 10.54 9.88 -8.10
CA LEU A 77 10.82 8.55 -8.68
C LEU A 77 10.23 7.41 -7.83
N LYS A 78 10.18 7.58 -6.50
CA LYS A 78 9.43 6.67 -5.62
C LYS A 78 7.93 6.74 -5.91
N ASP A 79 7.37 7.95 -6.04
CA ASP A 79 5.95 8.12 -6.38
C ASP A 79 5.61 7.51 -7.75
N ASP A 80 6.46 7.71 -8.77
CA ASP A 80 6.27 7.13 -10.11
C ASP A 80 6.43 5.59 -10.12
N HIS A 81 7.31 5.04 -9.27
CA HIS A 81 7.44 3.60 -9.08
C HIS A 81 6.22 3.02 -8.37
N ILE A 82 5.72 3.67 -7.31
CA ILE A 82 4.50 3.30 -6.60
C ILE A 82 3.28 3.39 -7.54
N GLU A 83 3.16 4.43 -8.36
CA GLU A 83 2.11 4.57 -9.38
C GLU A 83 2.17 3.48 -10.45
N ARG A 84 3.38 3.10 -10.90
CA ARG A 84 3.57 2.02 -11.88
C ARG A 84 3.20 0.67 -11.28
N VAL A 85 3.65 0.39 -10.06
CA VAL A 85 3.33 -0.86 -9.35
C VAL A 85 1.83 -0.91 -8.99
N LYS A 86 1.18 0.22 -8.69
CA LYS A 86 -0.29 0.28 -8.52
C LYS A 86 -1.05 -0.03 -9.82
N ARG A 87 -0.60 0.45 -10.98
CA ARG A 87 -1.22 0.15 -12.28
C ARG A 87 -0.94 -1.29 -12.75
N GLU A 88 0.24 -1.81 -12.48
CA GLU A 88 0.62 -3.19 -12.78
C GLU A 88 0.04 -4.18 -11.75
N GLY A 89 -0.30 -3.71 -10.55
CA GLY A 89 -0.78 -4.48 -9.40
C GLY A 89 -2.05 -5.26 -9.71
N ALA A 90 -3.11 -4.64 -10.23
CA ALA A 90 -4.36 -5.36 -10.51
C ALA A 90 -4.23 -6.48 -11.56
N LEU A 91 -3.31 -6.35 -12.54
CA LEU A 91 -3.03 -7.40 -13.52
C LEU A 91 -2.07 -8.47 -12.97
N SER A 92 -1.09 -8.05 -12.15
CA SER A 92 -0.17 -8.95 -11.46
C SER A 92 -0.89 -9.80 -10.41
N ILE A 93 -1.79 -9.20 -9.63
CA ILE A 93 -2.65 -9.87 -8.64
C ILE A 93 -3.55 -10.90 -9.32
N ALA A 94 -4.23 -10.52 -10.40
CA ALA A 94 -5.06 -11.48 -11.16
C ALA A 94 -4.20 -12.64 -11.72
N SER A 95 -3.00 -12.34 -12.24
CA SER A 95 -2.07 -13.37 -12.73
C SER A 95 -1.54 -14.28 -11.62
N GLU A 96 -1.24 -13.75 -10.43
CA GLU A 96 -0.81 -14.55 -9.28
C GLU A 96 -1.95 -15.40 -8.72
N LEU A 97 -3.16 -14.84 -8.62
CA LEU A 97 -4.36 -15.59 -8.24
C LEU A 97 -4.61 -16.72 -9.24
N GLN A 98 -4.51 -16.46 -10.54
CA GLN A 98 -4.64 -17.47 -11.58
C GLN A 98 -3.55 -18.57 -11.49
N LYS A 99 -2.34 -18.24 -11.02
CA LYS A 99 -1.28 -19.23 -10.77
C LYS A 99 -1.56 -20.09 -9.53
N THR A 100 -2.15 -19.51 -8.49
CA THR A 100 -2.48 -20.20 -7.23
C THR A 100 -3.80 -20.98 -7.29
N SER A 101 -4.74 -20.53 -8.13
CA SER A 101 -5.94 -21.27 -8.52
C SER A 101 -5.55 -22.36 -9.50
N ALA A 102 -4.69 -23.28 -9.04
CA ALA A 102 -4.17 -24.38 -9.81
C ALA A 102 -5.35 -25.15 -10.42
N VAL A 103 -5.47 -25.04 -11.74
CA VAL A 103 -6.31 -25.93 -12.54
C VAL A 103 -5.54 -27.25 -12.61
N HIS A 104 -5.58 -28.03 -11.53
CA HIS A 104 -5.34 -29.46 -11.65
C HIS A 104 -6.45 -30.05 -12.52
N GLU A 105 -6.13 -31.12 -13.26
CA GLU A 105 -7.07 -31.87 -14.10
C GLU A 105 -8.45 -31.92 -13.43
N PHE A 106 -9.46 -31.38 -14.10
CA PHE A 106 -10.80 -31.24 -13.53
C PHE A 106 -11.26 -32.58 -12.96
N SER A 107 -11.58 -32.62 -11.67
CA SER A 107 -11.91 -33.86 -10.96
C SER A 107 -13.32 -34.35 -11.28
N SER A 108 -14.20 -33.50 -11.81
CA SER A 108 -15.56 -33.87 -12.22
C SER A 108 -16.10 -33.03 -13.38
N LEU A 109 -17.19 -33.51 -14.01
CA LEU A 109 -17.95 -32.76 -15.02
C LEU A 109 -18.51 -31.46 -14.44
N GLN A 110 -18.99 -31.49 -13.19
CA GLN A 110 -19.51 -30.31 -12.50
C GLN A 110 -18.44 -29.23 -12.33
N GLU A 111 -17.21 -29.61 -11.96
CA GLU A 111 -16.09 -28.66 -11.89
C GLU A 111 -15.75 -28.04 -13.25
N ARG A 112 -15.81 -28.83 -14.33
CA ARG A 112 -15.62 -28.30 -15.71
C ARG A 112 -16.71 -27.28 -16.07
N CYS A 113 -17.96 -27.57 -15.72
CA CYS A 113 -19.07 -26.64 -15.94
C CYS A 113 -18.87 -25.34 -15.16
N ILE A 114 -18.52 -25.42 -13.87
CA ILE A 114 -18.27 -24.24 -13.04
C ILE A 114 -17.11 -23.41 -13.61
N TYR A 115 -16.05 -24.08 -14.09
CA TYR A 115 -14.92 -23.42 -14.71
C TYR A 115 -15.29 -22.63 -15.97
N GLU A 116 -16.06 -23.23 -16.87
CA GLU A 116 -16.50 -22.54 -18.09
C GLU A 116 -17.48 -21.41 -17.77
N ILE A 117 -18.41 -21.62 -16.82
CA ILE A 117 -19.29 -20.55 -16.32
C ILE A 117 -18.47 -19.40 -15.75
N ALA A 118 -17.41 -19.69 -14.98
CA ALA A 118 -16.54 -18.68 -14.39
C ALA A 118 -15.83 -17.85 -15.46
N ARG A 119 -15.38 -18.47 -16.55
CA ARG A 119 -14.68 -17.78 -17.66
C ARG A 119 -15.56 -16.81 -18.44
N SER A 120 -16.87 -17.03 -18.45
CA SER A 120 -17.84 -16.16 -19.10
C SER A 120 -18.79 -15.48 -18.11
N PHE A 121 -18.39 -15.34 -16.85
CA PHE A 121 -19.29 -14.92 -15.80
C PHE A 121 -19.79 -13.47 -15.97
N ASP A 122 -19.00 -12.65 -16.67
CA ASP A 122 -19.31 -11.27 -17.05
C ASP A 122 -20.49 -11.16 -18.03
N LEU A 123 -20.88 -12.27 -18.68
CA LEU A 123 -22.05 -12.31 -19.56
C LEU A 123 -23.37 -12.49 -18.79
N TYR A 124 -23.33 -12.90 -17.52
CA TYR A 124 -24.53 -13.11 -16.71
C TYR A 124 -24.89 -11.83 -15.94
N SER A 125 -26.11 -11.34 -16.15
CA SER A 125 -26.62 -10.19 -15.42
C SER A 125 -27.44 -10.63 -14.21
N SER A 126 -27.21 -9.98 -13.06
CA SER A 126 -28.07 -10.15 -11.89
C SER A 126 -29.45 -9.51 -12.03
N SER A 127 -29.78 -8.88 -13.16
CA SER A 127 -31.12 -8.33 -13.43
C SER A 127 -32.10 -9.34 -14.05
N CYS A 128 -31.61 -10.49 -14.51
CA CYS A 128 -32.43 -11.50 -15.16
C CYS A 128 -32.90 -12.56 -14.15
N GLU A 129 -34.22 -12.73 -14.03
CA GLU A 129 -34.82 -13.69 -13.10
C GLU A 129 -34.43 -15.15 -13.41
N PHE A 130 -34.35 -15.52 -14.69
CA PHE A 130 -33.91 -16.86 -15.09
C PHE A 130 -32.47 -17.14 -14.64
N THR A 131 -31.57 -16.17 -14.85
CA THR A 131 -30.18 -16.26 -14.40
C THR A 131 -30.10 -16.36 -12.88
N GLN A 132 -30.87 -15.55 -12.15
CA GLN A 132 -30.94 -15.65 -10.70
C GLN A 132 -31.42 -17.02 -10.23
N ALA A 133 -32.48 -17.57 -10.84
CA ALA A 133 -33.00 -18.90 -10.49
C ALA A 133 -31.95 -20.00 -10.75
N PHE A 134 -31.22 -19.92 -11.86
CA PHE A 134 -30.14 -20.85 -12.18
C PHE A 134 -29.00 -20.79 -11.15
N PHE A 135 -28.50 -19.60 -10.79
CA PHE A 135 -27.44 -19.49 -9.77
C PHE A 135 -27.95 -19.74 -8.35
N ALA A 136 -29.24 -19.55 -8.09
CA ALA A 136 -29.86 -19.91 -6.82
C ALA A 136 -29.94 -21.42 -6.60
N SER A 137 -29.80 -22.25 -7.64
CA SER A 137 -29.80 -23.71 -7.48
C SER A 137 -28.43 -24.30 -7.14
N PHE A 138 -27.39 -23.46 -7.00
CA PHE A 138 -26.02 -23.91 -6.78
C PHE A 138 -25.80 -24.37 -5.33
N GLU A 139 -25.07 -25.47 -5.16
CA GLU A 139 -24.64 -25.92 -3.84
C GLU A 139 -23.56 -24.98 -3.26
N PRO A 140 -23.43 -24.87 -1.92
CA PRO A 140 -22.48 -23.94 -1.29
C PRO A 140 -21.03 -24.06 -1.79
N TRP A 141 -20.56 -25.28 -2.06
CA TRP A 141 -19.22 -25.51 -2.60
C TRP A 141 -19.07 -25.00 -4.04
N MET A 142 -20.13 -25.11 -4.86
CA MET A 142 -20.14 -24.61 -6.23
C MET A 142 -20.03 -23.09 -6.22
N VAL A 143 -20.72 -22.43 -5.29
CA VAL A 143 -20.65 -20.98 -5.10
C VAL A 143 -19.27 -20.55 -4.66
N SER A 144 -18.67 -21.22 -3.66
CA SER A 144 -17.30 -20.95 -3.24
C SER A 144 -16.31 -21.07 -4.38
N ARG A 145 -16.42 -22.16 -5.15
CA ARG A 145 -15.52 -22.44 -6.27
C ARG A 145 -15.71 -21.45 -7.42
N LEU A 146 -16.96 -21.12 -7.75
CA LEU A 146 -17.28 -20.12 -8.75
C LEU A 146 -16.75 -18.74 -8.33
N ALA A 147 -16.92 -18.36 -7.07
CA ALA A 147 -16.45 -17.08 -6.53
C ALA A 147 -14.91 -16.95 -6.60
N GLU A 148 -14.19 -18.02 -6.31
CA GLU A 148 -12.74 -18.08 -6.47
C GLU A 148 -12.33 -17.92 -7.95
N LEU A 149 -12.91 -18.72 -8.85
CA LEU A 149 -12.55 -18.74 -10.27
C LEU A 149 -12.93 -17.44 -10.99
N THR A 150 -14.09 -16.87 -10.68
CA THR A 150 -14.53 -15.58 -11.27
C THR A 150 -13.68 -14.41 -10.78
N THR A 151 -13.18 -14.49 -9.54
CA THR A 151 -12.15 -13.57 -9.05
C THR A 151 -10.84 -13.78 -9.81
N ALA A 152 -10.37 -15.03 -9.97
CA ALA A 152 -9.13 -15.32 -10.69
C ALA A 152 -9.17 -14.90 -12.16
N PHE A 153 -10.30 -15.10 -12.85
CA PHE A 153 -10.51 -14.69 -14.25
C PHE A 153 -10.88 -13.23 -14.43
N LYS A 154 -11.14 -12.50 -13.34
CA LYS A 154 -11.60 -11.11 -13.39
C LYS A 154 -12.90 -10.94 -14.20
N THR A 155 -13.81 -11.89 -14.06
CA THR A 155 -15.13 -11.88 -14.70
C THR A 155 -16.25 -11.44 -13.74
N MET A 156 -15.92 -11.30 -12.46
CA MET A 156 -16.80 -10.69 -11.46
C MET A 156 -16.75 -9.15 -11.51
N GLY A 157 -17.88 -8.50 -11.22
CA GLY A 157 -18.01 -7.07 -11.02
C GLY A 157 -19.37 -6.65 -10.45
N ASP A 158 -19.65 -5.35 -10.47
CA ASP A 158 -20.82 -4.75 -9.79
C ASP A 158 -22.18 -5.29 -10.29
N GLY A 159 -22.27 -5.69 -11.56
CA GLY A 159 -23.50 -6.12 -12.21
C GLY A 159 -23.84 -7.61 -12.06
N ASN A 160 -22.91 -8.42 -11.55
CA ASN A 160 -23.09 -9.87 -11.45
C ASN A 160 -22.70 -10.46 -10.09
N VAL A 161 -21.96 -9.73 -9.23
CA VAL A 161 -21.59 -10.21 -7.88
C VAL A 161 -22.79 -10.68 -7.07
N LYS A 162 -23.95 -10.03 -7.23
CA LYS A 162 -25.19 -10.42 -6.55
C LYS A 162 -25.58 -11.89 -6.80
N LEU A 163 -25.25 -12.45 -7.98
CA LEU A 163 -25.54 -13.86 -8.30
C LEU A 163 -24.80 -14.84 -7.37
N LEU A 164 -23.61 -14.48 -6.89
CA LEU A 164 -22.83 -15.28 -5.94
C LEU A 164 -23.29 -15.11 -4.50
N LEU A 165 -24.06 -14.05 -4.22
CA LEU A 165 -24.61 -13.73 -2.91
C LEU A 165 -26.02 -14.29 -2.71
N LEU A 166 -26.58 -14.99 -3.71
CA LEU A 166 -27.93 -15.57 -3.63
C LEU A 166 -28.00 -16.78 -2.70
N GLN A 167 -26.91 -17.52 -2.58
CA GLN A 167 -26.84 -18.73 -1.78
C GLN A 167 -25.83 -18.56 -0.64
N PRO A 168 -26.15 -19.06 0.56
CA PRO A 168 -25.22 -19.01 1.68
C PRO A 168 -24.01 -19.92 1.41
N THR A 169 -22.84 -19.48 1.86
CA THR A 169 -21.62 -20.29 1.76
C THR A 169 -20.68 -19.98 2.92
N GLU A 170 -19.88 -20.98 3.30
CA GLU A 170 -18.87 -20.85 4.35
C GLU A 170 -17.63 -20.10 3.86
N HIS A 171 -17.32 -20.18 2.57
CA HIS A 171 -16.13 -19.59 1.96
C HIS A 171 -16.52 -18.75 0.75
N LEU A 172 -16.19 -17.46 0.78
CA LEU A 172 -16.54 -16.53 -0.27
C LEU A 172 -15.34 -15.68 -0.70
N SER A 173 -15.10 -15.62 -2.01
CA SER A 173 -14.10 -14.73 -2.61
C SER A 173 -14.80 -13.69 -3.49
N ILE A 174 -14.68 -12.41 -3.16
CA ILE A 174 -15.27 -11.31 -3.90
C ILE A 174 -14.16 -10.48 -4.52
N GLY A 175 -14.22 -10.31 -5.84
CA GLY A 175 -13.21 -9.62 -6.63
C GLY A 175 -13.76 -8.45 -7.43
N PHE A 176 -12.97 -7.37 -7.54
CA PHE A 176 -13.12 -6.29 -8.53
C PHE A 176 -14.43 -5.49 -8.49
N VAL A 177 -15.15 -5.55 -7.36
CA VAL A 177 -16.34 -4.75 -7.10
C VAL A 177 -15.93 -3.31 -6.76
N ARG A 178 -16.60 -2.33 -7.36
CA ARG A 178 -16.34 -0.89 -7.22
C ARG A 178 -17.48 -0.14 -6.54
N ASP A 179 -18.69 -0.68 -6.60
CA ASP A 179 -19.85 -0.13 -5.89
C ASP A 179 -20.19 -1.00 -4.67
N GLU A 180 -19.96 -0.46 -3.48
CA GLU A 180 -20.33 -1.10 -2.21
C GLU A 180 -21.80 -1.55 -2.19
N LYS A 181 -22.71 -0.83 -2.87
CA LYS A 181 -24.13 -1.17 -2.89
C LYS A 181 -24.41 -2.52 -3.55
N SER A 182 -23.55 -2.96 -4.48
CA SER A 182 -23.67 -4.29 -5.09
C SER A 182 -23.43 -5.42 -4.09
N LEU A 183 -22.81 -5.13 -2.95
CA LEU A 183 -22.56 -6.07 -1.85
C LEU A 183 -23.66 -6.06 -0.79
N ALA A 184 -24.75 -5.31 -0.97
CA ALA A 184 -25.82 -5.20 0.03
C ALA A 184 -26.38 -6.58 0.44
N ALA A 185 -26.52 -7.50 -0.52
CA ALA A 185 -27.01 -8.86 -0.28
C ALA A 185 -26.12 -9.69 0.66
N LEU A 186 -24.87 -9.29 0.89
CA LEU A 186 -24.01 -9.89 1.91
C LEU A 186 -24.52 -9.65 3.33
N PHE A 187 -25.33 -8.60 3.53
CA PHE A 187 -25.86 -8.18 4.82
C PHE A 187 -27.37 -8.37 4.96
N ASP A 188 -28.05 -8.81 3.91
CA ASP A 188 -29.48 -9.02 3.95
C ASP A 188 -29.79 -10.31 4.72
N ASP A 189 -30.38 -10.17 5.91
CA ASP A 189 -31.09 -11.25 6.61
C ASP A 189 -32.38 -11.56 5.84
N VAL A 190 -32.28 -12.14 4.64
CA VAL A 190 -33.48 -12.62 3.96
C VAL A 190 -33.90 -13.93 4.64
N GLU A 191 -35.12 -13.90 5.21
CA GLU A 191 -35.80 -15.06 5.76
C GLU A 191 -35.60 -16.29 4.85
N THR A 192 -35.20 -17.37 5.50
CA THR A 192 -34.86 -18.72 5.03
C THR A 192 -35.99 -19.44 4.29
N ASP A 193 -36.81 -18.77 3.50
CA ASP A 193 -38.05 -19.36 2.94
C ASP A 193 -37.87 -19.99 1.54
N HIS A 194 -36.69 -19.89 0.92
CA HIS A 194 -36.47 -20.34 -0.47
C HIS A 194 -35.27 -21.28 -0.70
N ARG A 195 -34.70 -21.89 0.34
CA ARG A 195 -33.52 -22.78 0.17
C ARG A 195 -33.94 -24.20 -0.17
N MET A 196 -34.09 -24.49 -1.47
CA MET A 196 -34.09 -25.86 -1.98
C MET A 196 -32.65 -26.20 -2.41
N ALA A 197 -31.95 -26.98 -1.59
CA ALA A 197 -30.66 -27.57 -1.94
C ALA A 197 -30.85 -29.05 -2.27
N TRP A 198 -30.09 -29.55 -3.26
CA TRP A 198 -30.12 -30.92 -3.73
C TRP A 198 -29.42 -31.84 -2.71
N GLN A 199 -29.97 -33.03 -2.45
CA GLN A 199 -29.22 -34.13 -1.86
C GLN A 199 -29.38 -35.37 -2.73
N PHE A 200 -28.26 -36.03 -3.04
CA PHE A 200 -28.28 -37.37 -3.59
C PHE A 200 -28.80 -38.34 -2.52
N VAL A 201 -29.84 -39.11 -2.84
CA VAL A 201 -30.40 -40.11 -1.94
C VAL A 201 -29.31 -41.13 -1.60
N SER A 202 -28.83 -41.12 -0.36
CA SER A 202 -27.90 -42.12 0.16
C SER A 202 -28.64 -43.44 0.41
N GLY A 203 -28.99 -44.10 -0.69
CA GLY A 203 -29.66 -45.39 -0.71
C GLY A 203 -29.08 -46.24 -1.84
N HIS A 204 -27.87 -46.76 -1.63
CA HIS A 204 -27.13 -47.64 -2.56
C HIS A 204 -26.65 -46.94 -3.85
N LEU A 205 -25.75 -45.97 -3.72
CA LEU A 205 -24.90 -45.56 -4.83
C LEU A 205 -23.56 -46.28 -4.74
N VAL A 206 -23.36 -47.21 -5.66
CA VAL A 206 -22.03 -47.43 -6.25
C VAL A 206 -21.58 -46.05 -6.73
N GLU A 207 -20.38 -45.62 -6.32
CA GLU A 207 -19.68 -44.47 -6.90
C GLU A 207 -19.52 -44.73 -8.41
N ALA A 208 -20.52 -44.36 -9.20
CA ALA A 208 -20.41 -44.24 -10.63
C ALA A 208 -20.33 -42.75 -10.90
N GLU A 209 -19.12 -42.25 -11.09
CA GLU A 209 -18.88 -40.93 -11.67
C GLU A 209 -19.65 -40.88 -12.99
N ALA A 210 -20.67 -40.02 -13.09
CA ALA A 210 -21.40 -39.84 -14.34
C ALA A 210 -20.46 -39.16 -15.35
N GLU A 211 -19.90 -39.96 -16.26
CA GLU A 211 -18.95 -39.52 -17.29
C GLU A 211 -19.65 -38.79 -18.46
N SER A 212 -20.99 -38.88 -18.56
CA SER A 212 -21.79 -38.35 -19.67
C SER A 212 -23.14 -37.76 -19.22
N TRP A 213 -23.63 -36.78 -19.99
CA TRP A 213 -24.97 -36.18 -19.83
C TRP A 213 -26.12 -37.16 -20.10
N GLU A 214 -25.83 -38.29 -20.73
CA GLU A 214 -26.81 -39.32 -21.09
C GLU A 214 -27.12 -40.28 -19.93
N ASP A 215 -26.36 -40.20 -18.82
CA ASP A 215 -26.45 -41.13 -17.69
C ASP A 215 -27.21 -40.57 -16.46
N LEU A 216 -27.74 -39.34 -16.56
CA LEU A 216 -28.50 -38.70 -15.48
C LEU A 216 -30.00 -38.99 -15.63
N ASP A 217 -30.49 -40.05 -14.95
CA ASP A 217 -31.93 -40.29 -14.80
C ASP A 217 -32.55 -39.22 -13.90
N VAL A 218 -33.43 -38.41 -14.49
CA VAL A 218 -34.03 -37.19 -13.89
C VAL A 218 -35.09 -37.52 -12.83
N ASP A 219 -35.53 -38.78 -12.75
CA ASP A 219 -36.70 -39.21 -11.96
C ASP A 219 -36.40 -39.58 -10.49
N ASP A 220 -35.12 -39.66 -10.08
CA ASP A 220 -34.70 -40.12 -8.74
C ASP A 220 -34.23 -38.99 -7.78
N VAL A 221 -34.48 -37.72 -8.12
CA VAL A 221 -34.08 -36.62 -7.24
C VAL A 221 -35.22 -36.17 -6.32
N ASP A 222 -35.23 -36.70 -5.10
CA ASP A 222 -36.06 -36.20 -4.01
C ASP A 222 -35.47 -34.92 -3.39
N ILE A 223 -36.23 -33.82 -3.43
CA ILE A 223 -35.89 -32.56 -2.78
C ILE A 223 -36.29 -32.65 -1.30
N VAL A 224 -35.32 -32.94 -0.43
CA VAL A 224 -35.53 -32.91 1.02
C VAL A 224 -34.61 -31.88 1.68
N GLN A 225 -35.22 -30.92 2.37
CA GLN A 225 -34.52 -29.95 3.23
C GLN A 225 -33.63 -30.66 4.24
N THR A 226 -32.32 -30.42 4.16
CA THR A 226 -31.36 -31.00 5.10
C THR A 226 -30.37 -29.95 5.60
N GLN A 227 -30.55 -29.69 6.89
CA GLN A 227 -29.65 -29.23 7.96
C GLN A 227 -28.78 -27.97 7.84
N GLU A 228 -28.83 -27.26 8.98
CA GLU A 228 -27.89 -26.32 9.58
C GLU A 228 -27.65 -25.01 8.83
N GLU A 229 -27.75 -23.93 9.60
CA GLU A 229 -27.56 -22.56 9.14
C GLU A 229 -26.12 -22.42 8.62
N VAL A 230 -25.94 -22.51 7.29
CA VAL A 230 -24.66 -22.24 6.62
C VAL A 230 -24.25 -20.79 6.93
N ARG A 231 -23.11 -20.62 7.60
CA ARG A 231 -22.58 -19.33 8.07
C ARG A 231 -21.26 -19.04 7.39
N LEU A 232 -21.00 -17.77 7.10
CA LEU A 232 -19.74 -17.34 6.50
C LEU A 232 -18.59 -17.46 7.51
N LEU A 233 -17.62 -18.32 7.21
CA LEU A 233 -16.42 -18.56 8.03
C LEU A 233 -15.18 -17.90 7.42
N SER A 234 -15.12 -17.78 6.10
CA SER A 234 -13.98 -17.22 5.38
C SER A 234 -14.42 -16.25 4.28
N LEU A 235 -13.82 -15.07 4.29
CA LEU A 235 -14.04 -14.03 3.28
C LEU A 235 -12.71 -13.56 2.69
N SER A 236 -12.62 -13.53 1.37
CA SER A 236 -11.52 -12.92 0.63
C SER A 236 -12.05 -11.75 -0.19
N LEU A 237 -11.58 -10.54 0.08
CA LEU A 237 -11.86 -9.33 -0.72
C LEU A 237 -10.63 -9.03 -1.58
N VAL A 238 -10.81 -8.93 -2.90
CA VAL A 238 -9.73 -8.75 -3.87
C VAL A 238 -10.01 -7.55 -4.77
N SER A 239 -9.16 -6.54 -4.73
CA SER A 239 -9.28 -5.31 -5.52
C SER A 239 -10.68 -4.68 -5.45
N CYS A 240 -11.33 -4.78 -4.28
CA CYS A 240 -12.61 -4.14 -4.01
C CYS A 240 -12.36 -2.66 -3.68
N LEU A 241 -12.84 -1.77 -4.54
CA LEU A 241 -12.68 -0.33 -4.41
C LEU A 241 -13.94 0.31 -3.81
N GLY A 242 -13.79 1.45 -3.15
CA GLY A 242 -14.92 2.21 -2.62
C GLY A 242 -15.59 1.64 -1.36
N LEU A 243 -14.97 0.66 -0.70
CA LEU A 243 -15.47 0.12 0.57
C LEU A 243 -15.38 1.16 1.70
N SER A 244 -16.51 1.45 2.33
CA SER A 244 -16.61 2.39 3.44
C SER A 244 -16.26 1.75 4.79
N SER A 245 -15.98 2.58 5.79
CA SER A 245 -15.85 2.11 7.18
C SER A 245 -17.16 1.48 7.72
N ARG A 246 -18.30 1.83 7.13
CA ARG A 246 -19.62 1.33 7.50
C ARG A 246 -19.81 -0.12 7.08
N PHE A 247 -19.41 -0.45 5.85
CA PHE A 247 -19.40 -1.82 5.33
C PHE A 247 -18.66 -2.77 6.28
N LEU A 248 -17.51 -2.35 6.80
CA LEU A 248 -16.67 -3.19 7.65
C LEU A 248 -17.30 -3.39 9.04
N THR A 249 -17.89 -2.34 9.59
CA THR A 249 -18.67 -2.45 10.83
C THR A 249 -19.83 -3.43 10.66
N GLN A 250 -20.56 -3.31 9.54
CA GLN A 250 -21.66 -4.23 9.21
C GLN A 250 -21.17 -5.67 9.03
N LEU A 251 -20.04 -5.89 8.35
CA LEU A 251 -19.44 -7.21 8.18
C LEU A 251 -19.20 -7.90 9.52
N THR A 252 -18.57 -7.21 10.47
CA THR A 252 -18.31 -7.79 11.80
C THR A 252 -19.56 -8.01 12.64
N MET A 253 -20.64 -7.24 12.38
CA MET A 253 -21.90 -7.35 13.11
C MET A 253 -22.80 -8.46 12.56
N THR A 254 -22.92 -8.56 11.24
CA THR A 254 -23.77 -9.54 10.56
C THR A 254 -23.12 -10.92 10.50
N HIS A 255 -21.77 -10.98 10.42
CA HIS A 255 -21.02 -12.25 10.33
C HIS A 255 -20.13 -12.44 11.56
N PRO A 256 -20.70 -12.66 12.77
CA PRO A 256 -19.92 -12.76 14.01
C PRO A 256 -19.06 -14.03 14.10
N TYR A 257 -19.27 -15.01 13.21
CA TYR A 257 -18.53 -16.27 13.14
C TYR A 257 -17.40 -16.26 12.11
N LEU A 258 -17.10 -15.10 11.50
CA LEU A 258 -16.04 -14.97 10.52
C LEU A 258 -14.67 -15.26 11.16
N GLU A 259 -14.05 -16.37 10.75
CA GLU A 259 -12.76 -16.84 11.28
C GLU A 259 -11.57 -16.38 10.44
N HIS A 260 -11.76 -16.25 9.12
CA HIS A 260 -10.69 -15.97 8.18
C HIS A 260 -11.03 -14.77 7.29
N LEU A 261 -10.20 -13.73 7.31
CA LEU A 261 -10.36 -12.58 6.43
C LEU A 261 -9.08 -12.30 5.65
N LYS A 262 -9.21 -12.31 4.32
CA LYS A 262 -8.14 -11.97 3.38
C LYS A 262 -8.52 -10.70 2.62
N ILE A 263 -7.62 -9.73 2.60
CA ILE A 263 -7.79 -8.43 1.94
C ILE A 263 -6.60 -8.22 1.00
N VAL A 264 -6.89 -8.14 -0.28
CA VAL A 264 -5.88 -7.96 -1.34
C VAL A 264 -6.21 -6.71 -2.12
N ASP A 265 -5.33 -5.69 -2.10
CA ASP A 265 -5.48 -4.47 -2.91
C ASP A 265 -6.86 -3.77 -2.75
N CYS A 266 -7.47 -3.88 -1.57
CA CYS A 266 -8.69 -3.15 -1.26
C CYS A 266 -8.37 -1.79 -0.65
N PHE A 267 -9.33 -0.86 -0.76
CA PHE A 267 -9.27 0.52 -0.26
C PHE A 267 -8.29 1.43 -1.01
N ASP A 268 -8.73 2.65 -1.30
CA ASP A 268 -7.89 3.64 -1.99
C ASP A 268 -6.71 4.09 -1.13
N ALA A 269 -5.62 4.54 -1.75
CA ALA A 269 -4.41 5.00 -1.03
C ALA A 269 -4.64 6.17 -0.05
N ALA A 270 -5.75 6.91 -0.21
CA ALA A 270 -6.17 7.98 0.72
C ALA A 270 -6.89 7.45 1.97
N ALA A 271 -7.07 6.13 2.09
CA ALA A 271 -7.91 5.47 3.07
C ALA A 271 -7.15 4.99 4.32
N GLY A 272 -5.96 5.52 4.63
CA GLY A 272 -5.19 5.10 5.82
C GLY A 272 -6.02 5.13 7.12
N GLU A 273 -6.89 6.14 7.30
CA GLU A 273 -7.81 6.22 8.43
C GLU A 273 -8.89 5.13 8.40
N GLN A 274 -9.39 4.76 7.22
CA GLN A 274 -10.41 3.72 7.05
C GLN A 274 -9.80 2.33 7.28
N GLY A 275 -8.57 2.10 6.81
CA GLY A 275 -7.81 0.88 7.07
C GLY A 275 -7.41 0.72 8.54
N ALA A 276 -7.07 1.81 9.22
CA ALA A 276 -6.87 1.80 10.68
C ALA A 276 -8.18 1.52 11.43
N ALA A 277 -9.29 2.13 11.01
CA ALA A 277 -10.61 1.87 11.59
C ALA A 277 -11.05 0.42 11.38
N LEU A 278 -10.74 -0.17 10.21
CA LEU A 278 -10.95 -1.59 9.93
C LEU A 278 -10.25 -2.47 10.97
N LEU A 279 -8.94 -2.29 11.12
CA LEU A 279 -8.14 -3.07 12.07
C LEU A 279 -8.65 -2.91 13.50
N GLN A 280 -9.09 -1.70 13.88
CA GLN A 280 -9.70 -1.46 15.18
C GLN A 280 -11.01 -2.23 15.40
N GLN A 281 -11.83 -2.42 14.36
CA GLN A 281 -13.05 -3.24 14.47
C GLN A 281 -12.70 -4.74 14.48
N LEU A 282 -11.75 -5.16 13.65
CA LEU A 282 -11.30 -6.56 13.59
C LEU A 282 -10.65 -7.01 14.90
N ALA A 283 -9.93 -6.12 15.59
CA ALA A 283 -9.35 -6.39 16.90
C ALA A 283 -10.42 -6.81 17.93
N LYS A 284 -11.65 -6.33 17.79
CA LYS A 284 -12.78 -6.64 18.68
C LYS A 284 -13.53 -7.92 18.31
N SER A 285 -13.20 -8.52 17.16
CA SER A 285 -13.83 -9.77 16.74
C SER A 285 -13.49 -10.92 17.69
N ARG A 286 -14.50 -11.74 18.00
CA ARG A 286 -14.37 -12.89 18.90
C ARG A 286 -14.19 -14.23 18.19
N ALA A 287 -14.25 -14.25 16.86
CA ALA A 287 -14.11 -15.45 16.05
C ALA A 287 -12.88 -15.42 15.13
N LEU A 288 -12.31 -14.24 14.87
CA LEU A 288 -11.29 -14.06 13.84
C LEU A 288 -9.95 -14.69 14.23
N LYS A 289 -9.60 -15.80 13.57
CA LYS A 289 -8.37 -16.57 13.78
C LYS A 289 -7.25 -16.16 12.83
N SER A 290 -7.55 -15.81 11.57
CA SER A 290 -6.51 -15.44 10.60
C SER A 290 -6.81 -14.15 9.85
N LEU A 291 -5.79 -13.31 9.72
CA LEU A 291 -5.80 -12.10 8.91
C LEU A 291 -4.72 -12.13 7.85
N ARG A 292 -5.10 -11.86 6.60
CA ARG A 292 -4.16 -11.77 5.47
C ARG A 292 -4.32 -10.44 4.74
N PHE A 293 -3.23 -9.69 4.64
CA PHE A 293 -3.14 -8.46 3.85
C PHE A 293 -2.11 -8.65 2.75
N SER A 294 -2.50 -8.34 1.50
CA SER A 294 -1.56 -8.34 0.39
C SER A 294 -1.78 -7.11 -0.48
N TRP A 295 -0.71 -6.49 -0.96
CA TRP A 295 -0.79 -5.34 -1.88
C TRP A 295 -1.56 -4.13 -1.32
N CYS A 296 -1.75 -4.05 0.01
CA CYS A 296 -2.50 -2.97 0.66
C CYS A 296 -1.63 -1.72 0.80
N CYS A 297 -1.73 -0.79 -0.15
CA CYS A 297 -0.89 0.42 -0.16
C CYS A 297 -1.16 1.42 0.97
N TRP A 298 -2.28 1.28 1.68
CA TRP A 298 -2.61 2.07 2.89
C TRP A 298 -2.04 1.47 4.17
N LEU A 299 -1.55 0.22 4.13
CA LEU A 299 -1.04 -0.48 5.30
C LEU A 299 0.39 -0.03 5.58
N THR A 300 0.60 0.57 6.75
CA THR A 300 1.91 1.05 7.19
C THR A 300 2.38 0.34 8.45
N THR A 301 3.67 0.44 8.73
CA THR A 301 4.28 -0.02 9.99
C THR A 301 3.56 0.54 11.23
N GLU A 302 3.21 1.83 11.22
CA GLU A 302 2.55 2.48 12.36
C GLU A 302 1.14 1.92 12.62
N ILE A 303 0.40 1.62 11.56
CA ILE A 303 -0.94 1.03 11.64
C ILE A 303 -0.85 -0.38 12.23
N LEU A 304 0.10 -1.21 11.78
CA LEU A 304 0.28 -2.57 12.31
C LEU A 304 0.73 -2.58 13.78
N VAL A 305 1.62 -1.67 14.18
CA VAL A 305 2.03 -1.53 15.58
C VAL A 305 0.85 -1.10 16.45
N THR A 306 0.05 -0.14 15.98
CA THR A 306 -1.17 0.29 16.69
C THR A 306 -2.16 -0.86 16.82
N PHE A 307 -2.32 -1.66 15.77
CA PHE A 307 -3.16 -2.85 15.79
C PHE A 307 -2.68 -3.89 16.81
N ALA A 308 -1.36 -4.12 16.93
CA ALA A 308 -0.81 -5.00 17.96
C ALA A 308 -1.21 -4.58 19.38
N TYR A 309 -1.18 -3.27 19.68
CA TYR A 309 -1.66 -2.75 20.96
C TYR A 309 -3.17 -2.92 21.14
N GLN A 310 -3.97 -2.76 20.09
CA GLN A 310 -5.42 -2.95 20.14
C GLN A 310 -5.81 -4.41 20.42
N LEU A 311 -5.04 -5.38 19.93
CA LEU A 311 -5.28 -6.81 20.19
C LEU A 311 -5.09 -7.18 21.67
N LEU A 312 -4.34 -6.38 22.43
CA LEU A 312 -4.18 -6.54 23.88
C LEU A 312 -5.36 -5.95 24.67
N GLU A 313 -6.16 -5.08 24.07
CA GLU A 313 -7.33 -4.50 24.72
C GLU A 313 -8.46 -5.53 24.84
N PRO A 314 -9.20 -5.57 25.96
CA PRO A 314 -10.34 -6.47 26.10
C PRO A 314 -11.48 -6.08 25.12
N PRO A 315 -12.14 -7.04 24.46
CA PRO A 315 -11.95 -8.49 24.56
C PRO A 315 -10.67 -8.98 23.85
N VAL A 316 -9.92 -9.86 24.53
CA VAL A 316 -8.70 -10.46 23.94
C VAL A 316 -9.06 -11.18 22.65
N SER A 317 -8.42 -10.77 21.56
CA SER A 317 -8.65 -11.32 20.23
C SER A 317 -8.18 -12.79 20.15
N PRO A 318 -8.93 -13.69 19.48
CA PRO A 318 -8.52 -15.07 19.25
C PRO A 318 -7.57 -15.21 18.04
N LEU A 319 -7.01 -14.10 17.53
CA LEU A 319 -6.14 -14.10 16.36
C LEU A 319 -4.94 -15.03 16.59
N GLN A 320 -4.68 -15.90 15.63
CA GLN A 320 -3.57 -16.87 15.63
C GLN A 320 -2.60 -16.60 14.49
N GLU A 321 -3.06 -16.07 13.37
CA GLU A 321 -2.24 -15.85 12.18
C GLU A 321 -2.41 -14.44 11.62
N LEU A 322 -1.29 -13.76 11.37
CA LEU A 322 -1.22 -12.52 10.62
C LEU A 322 -0.22 -12.70 9.47
N HIS A 323 -0.71 -12.60 8.24
CA HIS A 323 0.12 -12.60 7.04
C HIS A 323 0.03 -11.25 6.36
N VAL A 324 1.16 -10.59 6.18
CA VAL A 324 1.29 -9.37 5.39
C VAL A 324 2.20 -9.71 4.22
N SER A 325 1.88 -9.29 3.00
CA SER A 325 2.81 -9.42 1.87
C SER A 325 2.66 -8.26 0.91
N ASP A 326 3.74 -7.92 0.21
CA ASP A 326 3.69 -6.94 -0.89
C ASP A 326 3.13 -5.56 -0.47
N CYS A 327 3.30 -5.20 0.81
CA CYS A 327 2.87 -3.91 1.38
C CYS A 327 4.09 -2.98 1.50
N PHE A 328 4.13 -1.91 0.69
CA PHE A 328 5.33 -1.08 0.48
C PHE A 328 5.85 -0.33 1.71
N ASP A 329 4.98 0.08 2.62
CA ASP A 329 5.33 0.93 3.78
C ASP A 329 5.41 0.14 5.10
N VAL A 330 5.58 -1.19 5.00
CA VAL A 330 5.72 -2.10 6.14
C VAL A 330 7.18 -2.53 6.31
N LEU A 331 7.78 -2.18 7.45
CA LEU A 331 9.10 -2.64 7.87
C LEU A 331 8.97 -3.99 8.57
N GLY A 332 9.08 -5.08 7.79
CA GLY A 332 8.81 -6.44 8.27
C GLY A 332 9.55 -6.84 9.54
N ASP A 333 10.88 -6.69 9.57
CA ASP A 333 11.71 -7.06 10.74
C ASP A 333 11.24 -6.38 12.04
N TYR A 334 10.85 -5.11 11.95
CA TYR A 334 10.40 -4.34 13.09
C TYR A 334 9.02 -4.80 13.56
N VAL A 335 8.07 -4.97 12.64
CA VAL A 335 6.71 -5.43 12.97
C VAL A 335 6.76 -6.85 13.57
N GLN A 336 7.52 -7.78 12.98
CA GLN A 336 7.71 -9.11 13.56
C GLN A 336 8.29 -9.04 14.97
N SER A 337 9.30 -8.21 15.23
CA SER A 337 9.85 -8.04 16.57
C SER A 337 8.81 -7.56 17.57
N VAL A 338 8.00 -6.56 17.21
CA VAL A 338 6.95 -6.00 18.07
C VAL A 338 5.87 -7.04 18.36
N PHE A 339 5.38 -7.76 17.35
CA PHE A 339 4.36 -8.80 17.55
C PHE A 339 4.89 -9.98 18.38
N ASN A 340 6.13 -10.43 18.14
CA ASN A 340 6.72 -11.50 18.94
C ASN A 340 6.90 -11.11 20.42
N GLU A 341 7.10 -9.82 20.71
CA GLU A 341 7.20 -9.32 22.08
C GLU A 341 5.82 -9.17 22.76
N LEU A 342 4.84 -8.60 22.04
CA LEU A 342 3.52 -8.28 22.59
C LEU A 342 2.53 -9.45 22.56
N LEU A 343 2.58 -10.25 21.50
CA LEU A 343 1.57 -11.26 21.14
C LEU A 343 2.28 -12.55 20.68
N PRO A 344 3.00 -13.26 21.56
CA PRO A 344 3.85 -14.40 21.20
C PRO A 344 3.07 -15.59 20.64
N ASP A 345 1.77 -15.68 20.90
CA ASP A 345 0.89 -16.74 20.41
C ASP A 345 0.39 -16.49 18.97
N VAL A 346 0.67 -15.30 18.40
CA VAL A 346 0.29 -14.95 17.02
C VAL A 346 1.44 -15.24 16.08
N ASN A 347 1.22 -16.13 15.11
CA ASN A 347 2.17 -16.40 14.04
C ASN A 347 2.14 -15.26 13.01
N VAL A 348 3.24 -14.50 12.92
CA VAL A 348 3.36 -13.35 12.02
C VAL A 348 4.32 -13.63 10.88
N SER A 349 3.79 -13.54 9.65
CA SER A 349 4.54 -13.61 8.40
C SER A 349 4.40 -12.29 7.65
N ILE A 350 5.52 -11.75 7.15
CA ILE A 350 5.60 -10.45 6.44
C ILE A 350 6.40 -10.62 5.16
#